data_AF-A0A2W5HQB3-F1
#
_entry.id   AF-A0A2W5HQB3-F1
#
_cell.length_a   1.000
_cell.length_b   1.000
_cell.length_c   1.000
_cell.angle_alpha   90.00
_cell.angle_beta   90.00
_cell.angle_gamma   90.00
#
_symmetry.space_group_name_H-M   'P 1'
#
loop_
_entity.id
_entity.type
_entity.pdbx_description
1 polymer ?
#
loop_
_entity_poly.entity_id
_entity_poly.type
_entity_poly.pdbx_seq_one_letter_code
_entity_poly.pdbx_strand_id
1 'polypeptide(L)'
;MAKKKKKKKISLQERILLVAFFMTSLVFYKVAIILLIGMLPTIVVRLVDKTPERTKVLTIGFMNFAGCFPYCFQMFEKNAEAASIGAILANPLSIVIMYSGALVGYIIEWGVVGFVASIMVQRGRQRLLDIRKTQEGLVKKWGAEVTGGTMDNEDDAIGQTK
;
A
#
# COMPACT_ATOMS: atom_id res chain seq x y z
N MET A 1 30.16 12.89 5.05
CA MET A 1 29.54 14.25 5.10
C MET A 1 28.03 14.13 4.89
N ALA A 2 27.22 14.41 5.92
CA ALA A 2 25.76 14.32 5.83
C ALA A 2 25.17 15.53 5.09
N LYS A 3 24.52 15.31 3.93
CA LYS A 3 23.79 16.36 3.19
C LYS A 3 22.62 16.88 4.05
N LYS A 4 22.76 18.09 4.62
CA LYS A 4 21.65 18.82 5.26
C LYS A 4 20.54 19.04 4.23
N LYS A 5 19.39 18.37 4.40
CA LYS A 5 18.17 18.61 3.60
C LYS A 5 17.74 20.08 3.79
N LYS A 6 17.80 20.88 2.73
CA LYS A 6 17.31 22.28 2.74
C LYS A 6 15.80 22.28 3.04
N LYS A 7 15.38 23.02 4.07
CA LYS A 7 13.96 23.21 4.41
C LYS A 7 13.27 23.93 3.25
N LYS A 8 12.29 23.28 2.61
CA LYS A 8 11.46 23.85 1.54
C LYS A 8 10.67 25.03 2.14
N LYS A 9 10.84 26.24 1.60
CA LYS A 9 10.05 27.42 2.01
C LYS A 9 8.63 27.26 1.45
N ILE A 10 7.63 27.45 2.30
CA ILE A 10 6.22 27.33 1.91
C ILE A 10 5.90 28.44 0.89
N SER A 11 5.37 28.08 -0.27
CA SER A 11 5.01 29.01 -1.35
C SER A 11 3.80 29.87 -0.94
N LEU A 12 3.67 31.09 -1.48
CA LEU A 12 2.48 31.94 -1.28
C LEU A 12 1.19 31.19 -1.65
N GLN A 13 1.25 30.40 -2.73
CA GLN A 13 0.15 29.55 -3.17
C GLN A 13 -0.22 28.49 -2.11
N GLU A 14 0.79 27.87 -1.47
CA GLU A 14 0.56 26.89 -0.40
C GLU A 14 -0.07 27.56 0.84
N ARG A 15 0.29 28.83 1.14
CA ARG A 15 -0.32 29.59 2.25
C ARG A 15 -1.77 29.96 1.98
N ILE A 16 -2.08 30.44 0.77
CA ILE A 16 -3.45 30.76 0.36
C ILE A 16 -4.32 29.50 0.40
N LEU A 17 -3.80 28.37 -0.11
CA LEU A 17 -4.51 27.10 -0.09
C LEU A 17 -4.79 26.61 1.34
N LEU A 18 -3.84 26.76 2.27
CA LEU A 18 -4.04 26.42 3.68
C LEU A 18 -5.11 27.29 4.35
N VAL A 19 -5.10 28.60 4.11
CA VAL A 19 -6.10 29.52 4.67
C VAL A 19 -7.48 29.23 4.09
N ALA A 20 -7.58 29.01 2.78
CA ALA A 20 -8.84 28.64 2.12
C ALA A 20 -9.39 27.32 2.67
N PHE A 21 -8.53 26.31 2.84
CA PHE A 21 -8.92 25.03 3.44
C PHE A 21 -9.44 25.20 4.87
N PHE A 22 -8.75 25.99 5.69
CA PHE A 22 -9.16 26.26 7.06
C PHE A 22 -10.51 26.99 7.13
N MET A 23 -10.72 28.01 6.29
CA MET A 23 -12.00 28.73 6.21
C MET A 23 -13.15 27.81 5.79
N THR A 24 -12.96 26.97 4.77
CA THR A 24 -13.96 25.97 4.36
C THR A 24 -14.25 24.97 5.49
N SER A 25 -13.22 24.53 6.22
CA SER A 25 -13.39 23.62 7.35
C SER A 25 -14.20 24.24 8.51
N LEU A 26 -14.11 25.55 8.73
CA LEU A 26 -14.92 26.25 9.73
C LEU A 26 -16.39 26.33 9.32
N VAL A 27 -16.66 26.60 8.04
CA VAL A 27 -18.02 26.61 7.48
C VAL A 27 -18.66 25.22 7.60
N PHE A 28 -17.89 24.16 7.33
CA PHE A 28 -18.34 22.76 7.40
C PHE A 28 -17.82 22.02 8.64
N TYR A 29 -17.87 22.67 9.82
CA TYR A 29 -17.26 22.12 11.04
C TYR A 29 -17.78 20.73 11.42
N LYS A 30 -19.07 20.44 11.17
CA LYS A 30 -19.67 19.13 11.49
C LYS A 30 -19.00 18.00 10.71
N VAL A 31 -18.86 18.19 9.40
CA VAL A 31 -18.21 17.24 8.48
C VAL A 31 -16.72 17.12 8.81
N ALA A 32 -16.07 18.24 9.15
CA ALA A 32 -14.66 18.25 9.53
C ALA A 32 -14.38 17.39 10.78
N ILE A 33 -15.22 17.47 11.81
CA ILE A 33 -15.08 16.66 13.04
C ILE A 33 -15.26 15.17 12.75
N ILE A 34 -16.28 14.80 11.98
CA ILE A 34 -16.53 13.41 11.59
C ILE A 34 -15.34 12.85 10.81
N LEU A 35 -14.83 13.60 9.81
CA LEU A 35 -13.67 13.17 9.04
C LEU A 35 -12.40 13.08 9.89
N LEU A 36 -12.22 13.96 10.87
CA LEU A 36 -11.04 13.92 11.75
C LEU A 36 -10.98 12.63 12.56
N ILE A 37 -12.12 12.15 13.06
CA ILE A 37 -12.23 10.90 13.83
C ILE A 37 -12.28 9.68 12.90
N GLY A 38 -13.01 9.78 11.79
CA GLY A 38 -13.18 8.74 10.79
C GLY A 38 -11.90 8.40 10.05
N MET A 39 -11.04 9.39 9.80
CA MET A 39 -9.78 9.20 9.07
C MET A 39 -8.59 8.80 9.96
N LEU A 40 -8.80 8.55 11.26
CA LEU A 40 -7.75 8.05 12.17
C LEU A 40 -7.02 6.81 11.64
N PRO A 41 -7.70 5.77 11.11
CA PRO A 41 -7.02 4.60 10.54
C PRO A 41 -6.06 4.96 9.40
N THR A 42 -6.43 5.91 8.53
CA THR A 42 -5.58 6.40 7.44
C THR A 42 -4.32 7.07 7.96
N ILE A 43 -4.42 7.82 9.07
CA ILE A 43 -3.28 8.46 9.72
C ILE A 43 -2.33 7.40 10.26
N VAL A 44 -2.86 6.36 10.92
CA VAL A 44 -2.06 5.23 11.41
C VAL A 44 -1.32 4.55 10.26
N VAL A 45 -2.02 4.24 9.16
CA VAL A 45 -1.41 3.64 7.96
C VAL A 45 -0.28 4.51 7.40
N ARG A 46 -0.50 5.83 7.34
CA ARG A 46 0.52 6.77 6.84
C ARG A 46 1.78 6.78 7.69
N LEU A 47 1.65 6.62 9.01
CA LEU A 47 2.77 6.57 9.94
C LEU A 47 3.51 5.22 9.89
N VAL A 48 2.77 4.12 9.74
CA VAL A 48 3.33 2.76 9.74
C VAL A 48 3.96 2.39 8.40
N ASP A 49 3.35 2.79 7.29
CA ASP A 49 3.86 2.48 5.95
C ASP A 49 5.21 3.17 5.72
N LYS A 50 6.19 2.42 5.22
CA LYS A 50 7.53 2.91 4.87
C LYS A 50 7.82 2.84 3.37
N THR A 51 6.87 2.33 2.58
CA THR A 51 7.04 2.20 1.14
C THR A 51 7.21 3.58 0.48
N PRO A 52 8.06 3.70 -0.55
CA PRO A 52 8.29 4.98 -1.23
C PRO A 52 7.07 5.43 -2.04
N GLU A 53 6.35 4.49 -2.64
CA GLU A 53 5.19 4.77 -3.52
C GLU A 53 3.91 5.08 -2.75
N ARG A 54 3.81 4.68 -1.46
CA ARG A 54 2.67 4.98 -0.58
C ARG A 54 1.31 4.55 -1.13
N THR A 55 1.28 3.58 -2.03
CA THR A 55 0.07 3.03 -2.65
C THR A 55 -0.87 2.45 -1.61
N LYS A 56 -0.35 1.76 -0.59
CA LYS A 56 -1.12 1.27 0.57
C LYS A 56 -1.87 2.40 1.29
N VAL A 57 -1.19 3.51 1.58
CA VAL A 57 -1.81 4.68 2.23
C VAL A 57 -2.96 5.23 1.38
N LEU A 58 -2.76 5.28 0.06
CA LEU A 58 -3.75 5.83 -0.87
C LEU A 58 -5.00 4.94 -0.95
N THR A 59 -4.83 3.62 -1.16
CA THR A 59 -5.93 2.67 -1.25
C THR A 59 -6.74 2.62 0.04
N ILE A 60 -6.07 2.46 1.20
CA ILE A 60 -6.76 2.43 2.50
C ILE A 60 -7.39 3.78 2.80
N GLY A 61 -6.73 4.88 2.45
CA GLY A 61 -7.24 6.24 2.65
C GLY A 61 -8.53 6.52 1.89
N PHE A 62 -8.60 6.14 0.61
CA PHE A 62 -9.82 6.29 -0.19
C PHE A 62 -10.93 5.38 0.29
N MET A 63 -10.61 4.13 0.66
CA MET A 63 -11.62 3.19 1.14
C MET A 63 -12.18 3.60 2.50
N ASN A 64 -11.33 4.11 3.39
CA ASN A 64 -11.76 4.67 4.67
C ASN A 64 -12.62 5.93 4.48
N PHE A 65 -12.25 6.80 3.54
CA PHE A 65 -13.05 7.98 3.19
C PHE A 65 -14.43 7.58 2.64
N ALA A 66 -14.50 6.54 1.81
CA ALA A 66 -15.78 6.00 1.32
C ALA A 66 -16.66 5.48 2.48
N GLY A 67 -16.07 4.86 3.51
CA GLY A 67 -16.77 4.47 4.74
C GLY A 67 -17.30 5.65 5.57
N CYS A 68 -16.62 6.79 5.51
CA CYS A 68 -17.06 8.03 6.16
C CYS A 68 -18.14 8.78 5.36
N PHE A 69 -18.21 8.57 4.04
CA PHE A 69 -19.09 9.29 3.12
C PHE A 69 -20.58 9.33 3.50
N PRO A 70 -21.25 8.23 3.90
CA PRO A 70 -22.68 8.28 4.23
C PRO A 70 -22.97 9.20 5.44
N TYR A 71 -22.07 9.24 6.42
CA TYR A 71 -22.19 10.13 7.58
C TYR A 71 -21.92 11.59 7.21
N CYS A 72 -20.97 11.82 6.30
CA CYS A 72 -20.75 13.15 5.72
C CYS A 72 -22.00 13.63 4.96
N PHE A 73 -22.64 12.75 4.18
CA PHE A 73 -23.83 13.08 3.40
C PHE A 73 -25.04 13.42 4.27
N GLN A 74 -25.28 12.64 5.34
CA GLN A 74 -26.34 12.92 6.31
C GLN A 74 -26.23 14.31 6.96
N MET A 75 -25.03 14.89 7.06
CA MET A 75 -24.84 16.25 7.59
C MET A 75 -25.30 17.35 6.62
N PHE A 76 -25.40 17.05 5.31
CA PHE A 76 -25.88 18.00 4.31
C PHE A 76 -27.41 17.97 4.15
N GLU A 77 -28.09 16.92 4.61
CA GLU A 77 -29.54 16.83 4.57
C GLU A 77 -30.19 17.81 5.56
N LYS A 78 -31.34 18.38 5.17
CA LYS A 78 -32.06 19.46 5.89
C LYS A 78 -32.40 19.16 7.36
N ASN A 79 -32.31 17.90 7.80
CA ASN A 79 -32.51 17.47 9.19
C ASN A 79 -31.26 17.56 10.08
N ALA A 80 -30.24 18.33 9.67
CA ALA A 80 -28.97 18.49 10.39
C ALA A 80 -29.09 18.99 11.85
N GLU A 81 -30.25 19.50 12.28
CA GLU A 81 -30.55 19.78 13.69
C GLU A 81 -30.88 18.52 14.51
N ALA A 82 -31.49 17.50 13.91
CA ALA A 82 -31.84 16.25 14.58
C ALA A 82 -30.66 15.27 14.68
N ALA A 83 -29.74 15.30 13.71
CA ALA A 83 -28.52 14.49 13.71
C ALA A 83 -27.39 15.20 14.47
N SER A 84 -27.36 15.07 15.80
CA SER A 84 -26.23 15.56 16.59
C SER A 84 -24.98 14.73 16.30
N ILE A 85 -23.84 15.39 16.06
CA ILE A 85 -22.53 14.73 15.87
C ILE A 85 -22.23 13.79 17.05
N GLY A 86 -22.60 14.22 18.26
CA GLY A 86 -22.45 13.44 19.48
C GLY A 86 -23.23 12.12 19.45
N ALA A 87 -24.46 12.09 18.93
CA ALA A 87 -25.24 10.86 18.83
C ALA A 87 -24.66 9.87 17.81
N ILE A 88 -24.11 10.37 16.70
CA ILE A 88 -23.46 9.52 15.69
C ILE A 88 -22.17 8.91 16.26
N LEU A 89 -21.35 9.71 16.93
CA LEU A 89 -20.10 9.26 17.53
C LEU A 89 -20.32 8.39 18.79
N ALA A 90 -21.39 8.61 19.53
CA ALA A 90 -21.73 7.78 20.70
C ALA A 90 -22.30 6.41 20.29
N ASN A 91 -22.77 6.26 19.04
CA ASN A 91 -23.29 4.99 18.56
C ASN A 91 -22.14 4.07 18.10
N PRO A 92 -21.94 2.91 18.75
CA PRO A 92 -20.84 2.00 18.41
C PRO A 92 -20.96 1.45 16.98
N LEU A 93 -22.18 1.24 16.48
CA LEU A 93 -22.41 0.74 15.13
C LEU A 93 -21.92 1.73 14.08
N SER A 94 -22.07 3.04 14.32
CA SER A 94 -21.58 4.08 13.40
C SER A 94 -20.06 4.04 13.26
N ILE A 95 -19.33 3.87 14.37
CA ILE A 95 -17.87 3.78 14.35
C ILE A 95 -17.42 2.51 13.60
N VAL A 96 -18.11 1.39 13.81
CA VAL A 96 -17.80 0.13 13.12
C VAL A 96 -17.96 0.27 11.61
N ILE A 97 -19.06 0.85 11.15
CA ILE A 97 -19.29 1.08 9.70
C ILE A 97 -18.25 2.05 9.15
N MET A 98 -17.97 3.14 9.85
CA MET A 98 -16.97 4.13 9.45
C MET A 98 -15.60 3.48 9.25
N TYR A 99 -15.18 2.60 10.17
CA TYR A 99 -13.89 1.92 10.09
C TYR A 99 -13.88 0.65 9.23
N SER A 100 -15.05 0.10 8.87
CA SER A 100 -15.13 -1.01 7.93
C SER A 100 -14.54 -0.64 6.56
N GLY A 101 -14.62 0.64 6.15
CA GLY A 101 -13.97 1.11 4.94
C GLY A 101 -12.45 0.92 4.98
N ALA A 102 -11.81 1.22 6.12
CA ALA A 102 -10.39 0.97 6.30
C ALA A 102 -10.05 -0.53 6.28
N LEU A 103 -10.89 -1.37 6.91
CA LEU A 103 -10.73 -2.82 6.90
C LEU A 103 -10.78 -3.38 5.48
N VAL A 104 -11.77 -2.97 4.67
CA VAL A 104 -11.87 -3.38 3.27
C VAL A 104 -10.66 -2.91 2.48
N GLY A 105 -10.16 -1.69 2.75
CA GLY A 105 -8.91 -1.20 2.16
C GLY A 105 -7.72 -2.12 2.42
N TYR A 106 -7.58 -2.64 3.64
CA TYR A 106 -6.54 -3.62 3.99
C TYR A 106 -6.72 -4.95 3.27
N ILE A 107 -7.96 -5.45 3.17
CA ILE A 107 -8.26 -6.69 2.44
C ILE A 107 -7.85 -6.55 0.97
N ILE A 108 -8.18 -5.42 0.34
CA ILE A 108 -7.80 -5.14 -1.05
C ILE A 108 -6.28 -5.12 -1.18
N GLU A 109 -5.57 -4.44 -0.28
CA GLU A 109 -4.12 -4.35 -0.34
C GLU A 109 -3.45 -5.73 -0.21
N TRP A 110 -3.88 -6.55 0.75
CA TRP A 110 -3.37 -7.92 0.88
C TRP A 110 -3.69 -8.79 -0.33
N GLY A 111 -4.92 -8.71 -0.84
CA GLY A 111 -5.34 -9.46 -2.03
C GLY A 111 -4.50 -9.10 -3.25
N VAL A 112 -4.32 -7.80 -3.52
CA VAL A 112 -3.54 -7.31 -4.66
C VAL A 112 -2.05 -7.65 -4.51
N VAL A 113 -1.46 -7.45 -3.34
CA VAL A 113 -0.04 -7.78 -3.11
C VAL A 113 0.21 -9.28 -3.27
N GLY A 114 -0.65 -10.13 -2.70
CA GLY A 114 -0.54 -11.58 -2.85
C GLY A 114 -0.70 -12.05 -4.30
N PHE A 115 -1.64 -11.45 -5.03
CA PHE A 115 -1.86 -11.73 -6.45
C PHE A 115 -0.65 -11.35 -7.31
N VAL A 116 -0.13 -10.13 -7.13
CA VAL A 116 1.05 -9.64 -7.88
C VAL A 116 2.29 -10.49 -7.59
N ALA A 117 2.51 -10.84 -6.32
CA ALA A 117 3.62 -11.73 -5.95
C ALA A 117 3.54 -13.09 -6.65
N SER A 118 2.34 -13.66 -6.74
CA SER A 118 2.10 -14.94 -7.42
C SER A 118 2.45 -14.88 -8.90
N ILE A 119 2.04 -13.81 -9.60
CA ILE A 119 2.39 -13.58 -11.01
C ILE A 119 3.90 -13.44 -11.19
N MET A 120 4.57 -12.69 -10.31
CA MET A 120 6.02 -12.50 -10.38
C MET A 120 6.78 -13.81 -10.20
N VAL A 121 6.36 -14.66 -9.25
CA VAL A 121 6.95 -15.99 -9.06
C VAL A 121 6.71 -16.87 -10.29
N GLN A 122 5.51 -16.86 -10.86
CA GLN A 122 5.21 -17.65 -12.06
C GLN A 122 6.06 -17.21 -13.26
N ARG A 123 6.21 -15.89 -13.48
CA ARG A 123 7.09 -15.36 -14.52
C ARG A 123 8.55 -15.72 -14.29
N GLY A 124 9.02 -15.67 -13.05
CA GLY A 124 10.38 -16.10 -12.69
C GLY A 124 10.63 -17.58 -13.01
N ARG A 125 9.66 -18.45 -12.71
CA ARG A 125 9.72 -19.88 -13.07
C ARG A 125 9.76 -20.09 -14.59
N GLN A 126 8.92 -19.39 -15.36
CA GLN A 126 8.94 -19.51 -16.82
C GLN A 126 10.28 -19.08 -17.41
N ARG A 127 10.82 -17.94 -16.94
CA ARG A 127 12.14 -17.48 -17.37
C ARG A 127 13.26 -18.48 -17.05
N LEU A 128 13.18 -19.15 -15.88
CA LEU A 128 14.14 -20.22 -15.53
C LEU A 128 14.02 -21.43 -16.47
N LEU A 129 12.80 -21.82 -16.85
CA LEU A 129 12.58 -22.92 -17.79
C LEU A 129 13.13 -22.59 -19.18
N ASP A 130 12.92 -21.38 -19.67
CA ASP A 130 13.45 -20.93 -20.97
C ASP A 130 14.99 -20.94 -20.98
N ILE A 131 15.62 -20.50 -19.89
CA ILE A 131 17.08 -20.54 -19.74
C ILE A 131 17.57 -21.99 -19.74
N ARG A 132 16.94 -22.89 -18.96
CA ARG A 132 17.32 -24.30 -18.92
C ARG A 132 17.18 -24.99 -20.27
N LYS A 133 16.07 -24.74 -20.98
CA LYS A 133 15.85 -25.27 -22.33
C LYS A 133 16.92 -24.80 -23.31
N THR A 134 17.35 -23.55 -23.17
CA THR A 134 18.47 -23.00 -23.98
C THR A 134 19.79 -23.68 -23.62
N GLN A 135 20.07 -23.88 -22.33
CA GLN A 135 21.27 -24.60 -21.86
C GLN A 135 21.30 -26.04 -22.35
N GLU A 136 20.20 -26.80 -22.23
CA GLU A 136 20.08 -28.17 -22.74
C GLU A 136 20.30 -28.23 -24.26
N GLY A 137 19.76 -27.26 -25.01
CA GLY A 137 19.97 -27.15 -26.45
C GLY A 137 21.43 -26.88 -26.83
N LEU A 138 22.16 -26.10 -26.02
CA LEU A 138 23.60 -25.84 -26.20
C LEU A 138 24.42 -27.09 -25.89
N VAL A 139 24.14 -27.78 -24.76
CA VAL A 139 24.81 -29.04 -24.39
C VAL A 139 24.60 -30.11 -25.47
N LYS A 140 23.39 -30.21 -26.04
CA LYS A 140 23.12 -31.17 -27.13
C LYS A 140 23.91 -30.89 -28.41
N LYS A 141 24.15 -29.62 -28.73
CA LYS A 141 24.84 -29.21 -29.98
C LYS A 141 26.35 -29.24 -29.85
N TRP A 142 26.88 -28.90 -28.69
CA TRP A 142 28.30 -28.65 -28.48
C TRP A 142 28.96 -29.60 -27.48
N GLY A 143 28.21 -30.54 -26.89
CA GLY A 143 28.70 -31.46 -25.88
C GLY A 143 28.74 -30.85 -24.47
N ALA A 144 29.09 -31.67 -23.48
CA ALA A 144 29.13 -31.27 -22.06
C ALA A 144 30.28 -30.29 -21.73
N GLU A 145 31.19 -30.05 -22.67
CA GLU A 145 32.35 -29.16 -22.49
C GLU A 145 31.92 -27.68 -22.35
N VAL A 146 30.74 -27.31 -22.88
CA VAL A 146 30.21 -25.93 -22.84
C VAL A 146 29.54 -25.57 -21.51
N THR A 147 29.35 -26.55 -20.61
CA THR A 147 28.70 -26.32 -19.33
C THR A 147 29.56 -25.52 -18.33
N GLY A 148 30.79 -25.16 -18.70
CA GLY A 148 31.72 -24.41 -17.86
C GLY A 148 32.30 -25.24 -16.71
N GLY A 149 31.87 -26.49 -16.56
CA GLY A 149 32.54 -27.51 -15.77
C GLY A 149 33.81 -27.91 -16.49
N THR A 150 34.89 -27.18 -16.25
CA THR A 150 36.22 -27.76 -16.35
C THR A 150 36.25 -28.97 -15.42
N MET A 151 36.92 -30.03 -15.87
CA MET A 151 36.99 -31.31 -15.17
C MET A 151 37.59 -31.11 -13.77
N ASP A 152 36.75 -31.00 -12.74
CA ASP A 152 37.11 -31.32 -11.35
C ASP A 152 36.90 -32.84 -11.12
N ASN A 153 37.13 -33.66 -12.14
CA ASN A 153 37.25 -35.11 -12.02
C ASN A 153 38.68 -35.43 -11.56
N GLU A 154 39.04 -35.05 -10.34
CA GLU A 154 40.20 -35.62 -9.64
C GLU A 154 40.02 -35.75 -8.13
N ASP A 155 38.99 -35.13 -7.51
CA ASP A 155 38.81 -35.18 -6.04
C ASP A 155 37.69 -36.10 -5.52
N ASP A 156 36.78 -36.59 -6.38
CA ASP A 156 35.70 -37.51 -5.95
C ASP A 156 36.13 -38.98 -5.82
N ALA A 157 37.39 -39.32 -6.15
CA ALA A 157 37.95 -40.67 -5.96
C ALA A 157 38.44 -40.95 -4.52
N ILE A 158 38.47 -39.95 -3.63
CA ILE A 158 39.03 -40.09 -2.26
C ILE A 158 37.92 -40.12 -1.17
N GLY A 159 36.63 -40.13 -1.55
CA GLY A 159 35.50 -40.14 -0.61
C GLY A 159 34.89 -41.51 -0.30
N GLN A 160 35.24 -42.58 -1.03
CA GLN A 160 34.60 -43.91 -0.90
C GLN A 160 35.51 -45.01 -0.33
N THR A 161 36.60 -44.65 0.37
CA THR A 161 37.37 -45.62 1.16
C THR A 161 37.58 -45.13 2.59
N LYS A 162 36.53 -45.26 3.42
CA LYS A 162 36.57 -45.74 4.81
C LYS A 162 35.18 -45.75 5.43
#